data_AF-A0A4Y2A4Q9-F1
#
_entry.id   AF-A0A4Y2A4Q9-F1
#
_cell.length_a   1.000
_cell.length_b   1.000
_cell.length_c   1.000
_cell.angle_alpha   90.00
_cell.angle_beta   90.00
_cell.angle_gamma   90.00
#
_symmetry.space_group_name_H-M   'P 1'
#
loop_
_entity.id
_entity.type
_entity.pdbx_description
1 polymer ?
#
loop_
_entity_poly.entity_id
_entity_poly.type
_entity_poly.pdbx_seq_one_letter_code
_entity_poly.pdbx_strand_id
1 'polypeptide(L)'
;MAASTNTENIFFLKPGSGKAEDTLYCAANLNIGPQIRDNILFLRAFSGCDTTSAVFRQGMKKFLNVLNSTELRKVVNIFRDEIACLYDEDEAGQKVLIACMGERTVKKPWTL
;
A
#
# COMPACT_ATOMS: atom_id res chain seq x y z
N MET A 1 -6.44 -11.69 -22.55
CA MET A 1 -5.82 -12.78 -21.77
C MET A 1 -6.59 -12.87 -20.47
N ALA A 2 -7.27 -13.98 -20.21
CA ALA A 2 -7.91 -14.18 -18.91
C ALA A 2 -6.81 -14.53 -17.90
N ALA A 3 -6.63 -13.70 -16.87
CA ALA A 3 -5.79 -14.08 -15.75
C ALA A 3 -6.42 -15.33 -15.12
N SER A 4 -5.67 -16.43 -15.11
CA SER A 4 -6.11 -17.65 -14.43
C SER A 4 -6.32 -17.34 -12.96
N THR A 5 -7.54 -17.53 -12.45
CA THR A 5 -7.85 -17.49 -11.01
C THR A 5 -7.32 -18.75 -10.31
N ASN A 6 -6.11 -19.20 -10.65
CA ASN A 6 -5.44 -20.21 -9.86
C ASN A 6 -5.13 -19.54 -8.51
N THR A 7 -5.89 -19.95 -7.50
CA THR A 7 -5.76 -19.55 -6.09
C THR A 7 -4.48 -20.11 -5.46
N GLU A 8 -3.40 -20.26 -6.23
CA GLU A 8 -2.11 -20.69 -5.71
C GLU A 8 -1.55 -19.53 -4.91
N ASN A 9 -1.51 -19.72 -3.59
CA ASN A 9 -0.88 -18.76 -2.71
C ASN A 9 0.58 -18.55 -3.14
N ILE A 10 0.97 -17.30 -3.36
CA ILE A 10 2.38 -16.95 -3.61
C ILE A 10 3.13 -17.09 -2.29
N PHE A 11 4.19 -17.90 -2.29
CA PHE A 11 5.07 -18.11 -1.14
C PHE A 11 6.41 -17.40 -1.34
N PHE A 12 6.89 -16.74 -0.29
CA PHE A 12 8.19 -16.11 -0.20
C PHE A 12 9.06 -16.93 0.75
N LEU A 13 10.16 -17.47 0.24
CA LEU A 13 11.19 -18.11 1.04
C LEU A 13 12.09 -17.04 1.66
N LYS A 14 12.14 -17.01 2.99
CA LYS A 14 13.20 -16.31 3.73
C LYS A 14 14.24 -17.36 4.10
N PRO A 15 15.42 -17.34 3.48
CA PRO A 15 16.50 -18.23 3.88
C PRO A 15 16.85 -18.00 5.35
N GLY A 16 17.07 -19.09 6.07
CA GLY A 16 17.58 -19.07 7.42
C GLY A 16 18.95 -18.37 7.48
N SER A 17 19.31 -17.86 8.66
CA SER A 17 20.64 -17.31 8.92
C SER A 17 21.28 -18.02 10.11
N GLY A 18 22.50 -18.50 9.91
CA GLY A 18 23.24 -19.26 10.94
C GLY A 18 22.55 -20.59 11.25
N LYS A 19 22.01 -20.71 12.47
CA LYS A 19 21.29 -21.92 12.94
C LYS A 19 19.78 -21.86 12.71
N ALA A 20 19.25 -20.75 12.21
CA ALA A 20 17.82 -20.65 11.91
C ALA A 20 17.50 -21.44 10.63
N GLU A 21 16.38 -22.15 10.62
CA GLU A 21 15.84 -22.82 9.44
C GLU A 21 15.21 -21.81 8.47
N ASP A 22 15.02 -22.26 7.23
CA ASP A 22 14.28 -21.54 6.22
C ASP A 22 12.82 -21.35 6.65
N THR A 23 12.27 -20.16 6.41
CA THR A 23 10.87 -19.87 6.70
C THR A 23 10.12 -19.47 5.43
N LEU A 24 8.97 -20.10 5.21
CA LEU A 24 8.05 -19.74 4.13
C LEU A 24 6.99 -18.76 4.65
N TYR A 25 6.80 -17.67 3.91
CA TYR A 25 5.75 -16.69 4.16
C TYR A 25 4.78 -16.65 3.00
N CYS A 26 3.49 -16.52 3.28
CA CYS A 26 2.50 -16.12 2.28
C CYS A 26 1.56 -15.09 2.91
N ALA A 27 0.79 -14.40 2.07
CA ALA A 27 -0.23 -13.45 2.54
C ALA A 27 -1.14 -14.10 3.60
N ALA A 28 -1.61 -15.32 3.35
CA ALA A 28 -2.53 -16.03 4.24
C ALA A 28 -1.95 -16.34 5.63
N ASN A 29 -0.64 -16.59 5.73
CA ASN A 29 0.03 -17.04 6.96
C ASN A 29 0.68 -15.90 7.75
N LEU A 30 0.59 -14.65 7.28
CA LEU A 30 1.12 -13.49 7.99
C LEU A 30 0.24 -13.16 9.22
N ASN A 31 0.86 -13.17 10.40
CA ASN A 31 0.22 -12.78 11.66
C ASN A 31 0.10 -11.24 11.80
N ILE A 32 -0.61 -10.63 10.85
CA ILE A 32 -0.89 -9.18 10.80
C ILE A 32 -2.38 -8.95 10.58
N GLY A 33 -2.86 -7.76 10.90
CA GLY A 33 -4.27 -7.42 10.70
C GLY A 33 -4.71 -7.59 9.24
N PRO A 34 -5.94 -8.06 8.98
CA PRO A 34 -6.43 -8.32 7.62
C PRO A 34 -6.33 -7.08 6.72
N GLN A 35 -6.50 -5.88 7.27
CA GLN A 35 -6.35 -4.64 6.52
C GLN A 35 -4.93 -4.38 5.99
N ILE A 36 -3.90 -4.84 6.70
CA ILE A 36 -2.51 -4.72 6.27
C ILE A 36 -2.19 -5.81 5.27
N ARG A 37 -2.63 -7.04 5.55
CA ARG A 37 -2.44 -8.21 4.69
C ARG A 37 -3.03 -7.97 3.29
N ASP A 38 -4.27 -7.50 3.24
CA ASP A 38 -5.01 -7.33 1.99
C ASP A 38 -4.49 -6.14 1.15
N ASN A 39 -3.72 -5.23 1.77
CA ASN A 39 -3.16 -4.02 1.13
C ASN A 39 -1.63 -3.98 1.18
N ILE A 40 -0.97 -5.14 1.31
CA ILE A 40 0.50 -5.21 1.50
C ILE A 40 1.28 -4.62 0.32
N LEU A 41 0.78 -4.82 -0.91
CA LEU A 41 1.39 -4.28 -2.13
C LEU A 41 1.20 -2.76 -2.22
N PHE A 42 0.00 -2.27 -1.90
CA PHE A 42 -0.28 -0.85 -1.81
C PHE A 42 0.65 -0.18 -0.78
N LEU A 43 0.76 -0.76 0.42
CA LEU A 43 1.68 -0.26 1.43
C LEU A 43 3.10 -0.18 0.91
N ARG A 44 3.59 -1.23 0.24
CA ARG A 44 4.94 -1.28 -0.31
C ARG A 44 5.18 -0.19 -1.36
N ALA A 45 4.22 0.02 -2.27
CA ALA A 45 4.33 1.01 -3.33
C ALA A 45 4.48 2.44 -2.77
N PHE A 46 3.73 2.76 -1.71
CA PHE A 46 3.70 4.11 -1.16
C PHE A 46 4.70 4.34 -0.01
N SER A 47 4.97 3.34 0.83
CA SER A 47 5.94 3.45 1.92
C SER A 47 7.39 3.30 1.47
N GLY A 48 7.62 2.81 0.25
CA GLY A 48 8.94 2.46 -0.28
C GLY A 48 9.65 1.35 0.49
N CYS A 49 10.95 1.17 0.22
CA CYS A 49 11.82 0.27 0.98
C CYS A 49 12.65 1.02 2.02
N ASP A 50 13.33 0.25 2.89
CA ASP A 50 14.06 0.74 4.06
C ASP A 50 15.04 1.88 3.75
N THR A 51 15.50 2.04 2.50
CA THR A 51 16.46 3.08 2.11
C THR A 51 15.82 4.37 1.57
N THR A 52 14.59 4.36 1.07
CA THR A 52 13.88 5.58 0.63
C THR A 52 12.37 5.30 0.50
N SER A 53 11.53 6.03 1.25
CA SER A 53 10.09 5.95 1.06
C SER A 53 9.67 6.62 -0.26
N ALA A 54 8.67 6.05 -0.95
CA ALA A 54 8.21 6.59 -2.24
C ALA A 54 7.67 8.02 -2.10
N VAL A 55 7.07 8.34 -0.95
CA VAL A 55 6.66 9.71 -0.60
C VAL A 55 7.70 10.35 0.32
N PHE A 56 8.40 11.36 -0.20
CA PHE A 56 9.52 12.04 0.46
C PHE A 56 9.20 12.43 1.91
N ARG A 57 10.08 12.00 2.84
CA ARG A 57 9.99 12.26 4.29
C ARG A 57 8.74 11.71 4.98
N GLN A 58 7.95 10.86 4.33
CA GLN A 58 6.85 10.15 4.99
C GLN A 58 7.30 8.74 5.34
N GLY A 59 7.27 8.41 6.63
CA GLY A 59 7.62 7.07 7.13
C GLY A 59 6.45 6.08 7.03
N MET A 60 6.77 4.79 7.06
CA MET A 60 5.81 3.68 6.97
C MET A 60 4.64 3.80 7.97
N LYS A 61 4.90 4.29 9.19
CA LYS A 61 3.87 4.47 10.22
C LYS A 61 2.71 5.36 9.78
N LYS A 62 2.97 6.38 8.93
CA LYS A 62 1.93 7.30 8.47
C LYS A 62 0.97 6.62 7.48
N PHE A 63 1.50 5.78 6.60
CA PHE A 63 0.70 4.97 5.68
C PHE A 63 -0.15 3.93 6.40
N LEU A 64 0.39 3.30 7.45
CA LEU A 64 -0.39 2.41 8.30
C LEU A 64 -1.57 3.15 8.97
N ASN A 65 -1.36 4.40 9.40
CA ASN A 65 -2.46 5.21 9.94
C ASN A 65 -3.52 5.54 8.88
N VAL A 66 -3.10 5.83 7.64
CA VAL A 66 -4.01 6.02 6.51
C VAL A 66 -4.88 4.79 6.27
N LEU A 67 -4.31 3.58 6.34
CA LEU A 67 -5.09 2.33 6.24
C LEU A 67 -5.99 2.05 7.44
N ASN A 68 -5.79 2.70 8.59
CA ASN A 68 -6.71 2.57 9.73
C ASN A 68 -7.90 3.54 9.62
N SER A 69 -7.84 4.56 8.75
CA SER A 69 -8.97 5.46 8.49
C SER A 69 -10.06 4.76 7.68
N THR A 70 -11.31 4.77 8.18
CA THR A 70 -12.46 4.14 7.51
C THR A 70 -12.75 4.74 6.14
N GLU A 71 -12.50 6.04 5.97
CA GLU A 71 -12.70 6.75 4.71
C GLU A 71 -11.62 6.39 3.69
N LEU A 72 -10.35 6.46 4.09
CA LEU A 72 -9.23 6.13 3.20
C LEU A 72 -9.15 4.64 2.88
N ARG A 73 -9.69 3.75 3.73
CA ARG A 73 -9.84 2.33 3.38
C ARG A 73 -10.73 2.12 2.16
N LYS A 74 -11.81 2.89 2.00
CA LYS A 74 -12.66 2.82 0.81
C LYS A 74 -11.90 3.27 -0.43
N VAL A 75 -11.10 4.33 -0.29
CA VAL A 75 -10.23 4.84 -1.35
C VAL A 75 -9.21 3.78 -1.77
N VAL A 76 -8.56 3.10 -0.83
CA VAL A 76 -7.55 2.08 -1.14
C VAL A 76 -8.15 0.84 -1.81
N ASN A 77 -9.41 0.51 -1.52
CA ASN A 77 -10.09 -0.61 -2.18
C ASN A 77 -10.26 -0.41 -3.70
N ILE A 78 -10.23 0.83 -4.21
CA ILE A 78 -10.32 1.13 -5.65
C ILE A 78 -9.16 0.46 -6.41
N PHE A 79 -7.94 0.46 -5.85
CA PHE A 79 -6.77 -0.21 -6.45
C PHE A 79 -6.87 -1.74 -6.52
N ARG A 80 -7.91 -2.33 -5.92
CA ARG A 80 -8.16 -3.77 -5.93
C ARG A 80 -9.40 -4.12 -6.75
N ASP A 81 -10.14 -3.13 -7.20
CA ASP A 81 -11.34 -3.33 -8.01
C ASP A 81 -10.92 -3.50 -9.47
N GLU A 82 -11.12 -4.71 -10.01
CA GLU A 82 -10.77 -5.03 -11.41
C GLU A 82 -11.57 -4.21 -12.43
N ILE A 83 -12.65 -3.55 -12.00
CA ILE A 83 -13.53 -2.74 -12.85
C ILE A 83 -13.21 -1.24 -12.70
N ALA A 84 -12.38 -0.84 -11.72
CA ALA A 84 -11.99 0.55 -11.54
C ALA A 84 -11.34 1.09 -12.83
N CYS A 85 -11.79 2.27 -13.26
CA CYS A 85 -11.16 2.92 -14.40
C CYS A 85 -9.95 3.74 -13.94
N LEU A 86 -9.08 4.09 -14.90
CA LEU A 86 -7.86 4.87 -14.63
C LEU A 86 -8.15 6.21 -13.93
N TYR A 87 -9.33 6.78 -14.14
CA TYR A 87 -9.75 8.02 -13.47
C TYR A 87 -9.98 7.79 -11.97
N ASP A 88 -10.66 6.71 -11.60
CA ASP A 88 -10.93 6.38 -10.20
C ASP A 88 -9.63 6.05 -9.46
N GLU A 89 -8.71 5.32 -10.11
CA GLU A 89 -7.38 5.03 -9.56
C GLU A 89 -6.53 6.28 -9.37
N ASP A 90 -6.57 7.22 -10.33
CA ASP A 90 -5.84 8.49 -10.23
C ASP A 90 -6.41 9.36 -9.09
N GLU A 91 -7.74 9.53 -9.04
CA GLU A 91 -8.40 10.28 -7.96
C GLU A 91 -8.11 9.66 -6.59
N ALA A 92 -8.16 8.32 -6.51
CA ALA A 92 -7.82 7.58 -5.30
C ALA A 92 -6.35 7.81 -4.89
N GLY A 93 -5.43 7.79 -5.86
CA GLY A 93 -4.02 8.05 -5.65
C GLY A 93 -3.76 9.46 -5.10
N GLN A 94 -4.43 10.45 -5.66
CA GLN A 94 -4.36 11.84 -5.19
C GLN A 94 -4.86 11.96 -3.75
N LYS A 95 -6.02 11.37 -3.42
CA LYS A 95 -6.59 11.37 -2.05
C LYS A 95 -5.64 10.73 -1.04
N VAL A 96 -5.03 9.60 -1.38
CA VAL A 96 -4.02 8.93 -0.56
C VAL A 96 -2.81 9.83 -0.34
N LEU A 97 -2.28 10.44 -1.41
CA LEU A 97 -1.11 11.31 -1.32
C LEU A 97 -1.38 12.55 -0.46
N ILE A 98 -2.54 13.19 -0.61
CA ILE A 98 -2.95 14.34 0.22
C ILE A 98 -3.03 13.93 1.69
N ALA A 99 -3.68 12.81 2.00
CA ALA A 99 -3.76 12.30 3.38
C ALA A 99 -2.37 11.99 3.97
N CYS A 100 -1.44 11.49 3.14
CA CYS A 100 -0.08 11.18 3.56
C CYS A 100 0.79 12.42 3.74
N MET A 101 0.58 13.49 2.97
CA MET A 101 1.35 14.72 3.08
C MET A 101 0.76 15.68 4.13
N GLY A 102 -0.51 15.50 4.47
CA GLY A 102 -1.33 16.49 5.17
C GLY A 102 -1.79 17.57 4.18
N GLU A 103 -2.98 18.12 4.39
CA GLU A 103 -3.45 19.26 3.61
C GLU A 103 -2.52 20.45 3.86
N ARG A 104 -1.59 20.70 2.93
CA ARG A 104 -0.96 21.99 2.79
C ARG A 104 -1.79 22.76 1.80
N THR A 105 -2.68 23.62 2.28
CA THR A 105 -3.24 24.69 1.45
C THR A 105 -2.05 25.50 0.94
N VAL A 106 -1.65 25.26 -0.30
CA VAL A 106 -0.77 26.19 -0.99
C VAL A 106 -1.63 27.42 -1.18
N LYS A 107 -1.45 28.44 -0.33
CA LYS A 107 -1.92 29.79 -0.66
C LYS A 107 -1.28 30.09 -2.01
N LYS A 108 -2.08 30.13 -3.08
CA LYS A 108 -1.57 30.41 -4.43
C LYS A 108 -0.69 31.67 -4.36
N PRO A 109 0.64 31.59 -4.53
CA PRO A 109 1.35 32.76 -5.01
C PRO A 109 1.00 32.86 -6.49
N TRP A 110 1.12 34.04 -7.08
CA TRP A 110 0.80 34.32 -8.49
C TRP A 110 -0.69 34.62 -8.77
N THR A 111 -1.13 35.75 -8.25
CA THR A 111 -1.76 36.76 -9.12
C THR A 111 -0.64 37.51 -9.83
N LEU A 112 -0.59 37.41 -11.16
CA LEU A 112 -0.07 38.43 -12.06
C LEU A 112 -1.28 39.06 -12.76
#